data_AF-K1WYE5-F1
#
_entry.id   AF-K1WYE5-F1
#
_cell.length_a   1.000
_cell.length_b   1.000
_cell.length_c   1.000
_cell.angle_alpha   90.00
_cell.angle_beta   90.00
_cell.angle_gamma   90.00
#
_symmetry.space_group_name_H-M   'P 1'
#
loop_
_entity.id
_entity.type
_entity.pdbx_description
1 polymer ?
#
loop_
_entity_poly.entity_id
_entity_poly.type
_entity_poly.pdbx_seq_one_letter_code
_entity_poly.pdbx_strand_id
1 'polypeptide(L)'
;ILLARADGSTKDHLYQTDKPHPYGGEVWDAARVRQELQNRNISPLTNVSNASISGVDWGTGLTTNITIEGHSFSGSEFKDWFNLRAPANIQIVGPLFNIEKK
;
A
#
# COMPACT_ATOMS: atom_id res chain seq x y z
N ILE A 1 5.03 -0.25 1.35
CA ILE A 1 4.76 -1.70 1.21
C ILE A 1 6.03 -2.50 0.94
N LEU A 2 6.74 -2.27 -0.19
CA LEU A 2 7.94 -3.05 -0.53
C LEU A 2 8.99 -3.10 0.58
N LEU A 3 9.31 -1.95 1.20
CA LEU A 3 10.29 -1.89 2.27
C LEU A 3 9.83 -2.64 3.54
N ALA A 4 8.56 -2.48 3.91
CA ALA A 4 7.97 -3.16 5.07
C ALA A 4 7.91 -4.69 4.92
N ARG A 5 7.76 -5.18 3.68
CA ARG A 5 7.83 -6.62 3.35
C ARG A 5 9.26 -7.14 3.38
N ALA A 6 10.20 -6.37 2.84
CA ALA A 6 11.61 -6.73 2.83
C ALA A 6 12.23 -6.71 4.23
N ASP A 7 11.79 -5.78 5.06
CA ASP A 7 12.32 -5.58 6.41
C ASP A 7 11.22 -5.08 7.35
N GLY A 8 10.67 -6.03 8.12
CA GLY A 8 9.63 -5.75 9.10
C GLY A 8 10.06 -4.87 10.28
N SER A 9 11.36 -4.64 10.47
CA SER A 9 11.86 -3.72 11.50
C SER A 9 11.70 -2.25 11.11
N THR A 10 11.58 -1.96 9.81
CA THR A 10 11.47 -0.58 9.29
C THR A 10 10.07 0.01 9.42
N LYS A 11 9.09 -0.76 9.88
CA LYS A 11 7.68 -0.36 9.93
C LYS A 11 7.45 0.92 10.75
N ASP A 12 8.20 1.09 11.83
CA ASP A 12 8.12 2.27 12.69
C ASP A 12 8.54 3.55 11.96
N HIS A 13 9.28 3.45 10.86
CA HIS A 13 9.65 4.63 10.06
C HIS A 13 8.65 4.96 8.95
N LEU A 14 7.59 4.16 8.76
CA LEU A 14 6.70 4.26 7.59
C LEU A 14 5.36 4.95 7.87
N TYR A 15 5.29 5.75 8.93
CA TYR A 15 4.13 6.59 9.21
C TYR A 15 3.98 7.76 8.24
N GLN A 16 2.89 8.51 8.43
CA GLN A 16 2.57 9.74 7.72
C GLN A 16 3.65 10.81 7.92
N THR A 17 4.19 11.36 6.84
CA THR A 17 5.26 12.39 6.90
C THR A 17 4.75 13.76 7.35
N ASP A 18 3.44 13.99 7.28
CA ASP A 18 2.77 15.23 7.69
C ASP A 18 2.35 15.24 9.17
N LYS A 19 2.55 14.14 9.90
CA LYS A 19 2.21 14.02 11.33
C LYS A 19 3.43 13.62 12.15
N PRO A 20 3.51 14.05 13.42
CA PRO A 20 4.54 13.58 14.32
C PRO A 20 4.41 12.07 14.55
N HIS A 21 5.55 11.43 14.77
CA HIS A 21 5.60 10.00 15.08
C HIS A 21 4.80 9.69 16.36
N PRO A 22 3.90 8.69 16.35
CA PRO A 22 2.98 8.43 17.47
C PRO A 22 3.71 8.09 18.79
N TYR A 23 4.92 7.53 18.70
CA TYR A 23 5.74 7.11 19.85
C TYR A 23 7.10 7.81 19.95
N GLY A 24 7.32 8.90 19.22
CA GLY A 24 8.55 9.70 19.33
C GLY A 24 9.78 9.19 18.56
N GLY A 25 9.60 8.70 17.33
CA GLY A 25 10.67 8.25 16.42
C GLY A 25 10.81 9.09 15.15
N GLU A 26 11.69 8.66 14.25
CA GLU A 26 11.89 9.27 12.93
C GLU A 26 10.89 8.70 11.92
N VAL A 27 10.21 9.57 11.16
CA VAL A 27 9.40 9.17 10.00
C VAL A 27 10.21 9.39 8.72
N TRP A 28 10.35 8.34 7.91
CA TRP A 28 11.09 8.42 6.65
C TRP A 28 10.22 8.95 5.52
N ASP A 29 10.77 9.90 4.79
CA ASP A 29 10.18 10.43 3.58
C ASP A 29 10.32 9.46 2.38
N ALA A 30 9.86 9.89 1.21
CA ALA A 30 9.99 9.08 0.00
C ALA A 30 11.43 8.90 -0.47
N ALA A 31 12.33 9.86 -0.22
CA ALA A 31 13.73 9.78 -0.65
C ALA A 31 14.50 8.76 0.20
N ARG A 32 14.34 8.82 1.52
CA ARG A 32 14.95 7.89 2.48
C ARG A 32 14.46 6.47 2.24
N VAL A 33 13.15 6.27 2.03
CA VAL A 33 12.60 4.93 1.70
C VAL A 33 13.19 4.37 0.39
N ARG A 34 13.40 5.20 -0.65
CA ARG A 34 14.05 4.74 -1.89
C ARG A 34 15.49 4.32 -1.65
N GLN A 35 16.24 5.09 -0.87
CA GLN A 35 17.62 4.77 -0.50
C GLN A 35 17.68 3.43 0.25
N GLU A 36 16.79 3.21 1.22
CA GLU A 36 16.76 1.97 2.01
C GLU A 36 16.37 0.74 1.18
N LEU A 37 15.53 0.90 0.16
CA LEU A 37 15.25 -0.15 -0.83
C LEU A 37 16.49 -0.47 -1.67
N GLN A 38 17.18 0.56 -2.19
CA GLN A 38 18.39 0.39 -2.98
C GLN A 38 19.53 -0.26 -2.17
N ASN A 39 19.70 0.13 -0.90
CA ASN A 39 20.66 -0.48 0.03
C ASN A 39 20.43 -1.98 0.22
N ARG A 40 19.19 -2.45 0.00
CA ARG A 40 18.79 -3.86 0.08
C ARG A 40 18.73 -4.56 -1.28
N ASN A 41 19.29 -3.94 -2.33
CA ASN A 41 19.22 -4.43 -3.71
C ASN A 41 17.78 -4.60 -4.26
N ILE A 42 16.82 -3.85 -3.71
CA ILE A 42 15.44 -3.84 -4.18
C ILE A 42 15.23 -2.59 -5.02
N SER A 43 14.77 -2.78 -6.26
CA SER A 43 14.47 -1.66 -7.14
C SER A 43 13.23 -0.91 -6.63
N PRO A 44 13.35 0.38 -6.27
CA PRO A 44 12.20 1.17 -5.87
C PRO A 44 11.30 1.44 -7.07
N LEU A 45 9.98 1.45 -6.83
CA LEU A 45 9.00 1.91 -7.81
C LEU A 45 9.09 3.44 -7.92
N THR A 46 9.66 3.93 -9.01
CA THR A 46 9.80 5.37 -9.30
C THR A 46 8.67 5.90 -10.18
N ASN A 47 8.18 5.06 -11.08
CA ASN A 47 7.02 5.32 -11.93
C ASN A 47 6.10 4.10 -11.90
N VAL A 48 4.80 4.34 -11.81
CA VAL A 48 3.77 3.31 -11.91
C VAL A 48 2.92 3.65 -13.13
N SER A 49 3.05 2.83 -14.15
CA SER A 49 2.30 2.89 -15.41
C SER A 49 1.22 1.82 -15.48
N ASN A 50 1.39 0.72 -14.74
CA ASN A 50 0.46 -0.40 -14.71
C ASN A 50 0.06 -0.76 -13.29
N ALA A 51 -1.24 -0.69 -13.01
CA ALA A 51 -1.87 -1.20 -11.81
C ALA A 51 -3.15 -1.94 -12.22
N SER A 52 -3.31 -3.16 -11.72
CA SER A 52 -4.48 -3.99 -11.98
C SER A 52 -5.00 -4.61 -10.70
N ILE A 53 -6.31 -4.85 -10.68
CA ILE A 53 -7.00 -5.53 -9.59
C ILE A 53 -7.43 -6.88 -10.12
N SER A 54 -7.09 -7.95 -9.40
CA SER A 54 -7.52 -9.30 -9.73
C SER A 54 -8.23 -9.92 -8.54
N GLY A 55 -9.44 -10.39 -8.77
CA GLY A 55 -10.23 -11.07 -7.75
C GLY A 55 -11.00 -10.13 -6.83
N VAL A 56 -12.23 -10.54 -6.57
CA VAL A 56 -13.16 -9.99 -5.59
C VAL A 56 -13.71 -11.18 -4.82
N ASP A 57 -13.77 -11.04 -3.51
CA ASP A 57 -14.58 -11.90 -2.67
C ASP A 57 -16.02 -11.39 -2.75
N TRP A 58 -16.86 -12.11 -3.50
CA TRP A 58 -18.27 -11.74 -3.70
C TRP A 58 -19.14 -11.91 -2.46
N GLY A 59 -18.67 -12.65 -1.44
CA GLY A 59 -19.36 -12.74 -0.15
C GLY A 59 -19.19 -11.49 0.71
N THR A 60 -18.05 -10.80 0.56
CA THR A 60 -17.71 -9.61 1.36
C THR A 60 -17.63 -8.32 0.55
N GLY A 61 -17.62 -8.40 -0.78
CA GLY A 61 -17.44 -7.28 -1.70
C GLY A 61 -16.02 -6.70 -1.73
N LEU A 62 -15.04 -7.41 -1.18
CA LEU A 62 -13.66 -6.91 -1.01
C LEU A 62 -12.74 -7.38 -2.13
N THR A 63 -11.85 -6.51 -2.57
CA THR A 63 -10.75 -6.86 -3.46
C THR A 63 -9.79 -7.84 -2.78
N THR A 64 -9.45 -8.93 -3.47
CA THR A 64 -8.54 -9.95 -2.91
C THR A 64 -7.10 -9.72 -3.32
N ASN A 65 -6.82 -9.34 -4.57
CA ASN A 65 -5.45 -9.13 -5.05
C ASN A 65 -5.30 -7.85 -5.88
N ILE A 66 -4.19 -7.14 -5.67
CA ILE A 66 -3.79 -5.91 -6.35
C ILE A 66 -2.38 -6.13 -6.89
N THR A 67 -2.18 -5.89 -8.18
CA THR A 67 -0.87 -6.00 -8.84
C THR A 67 -0.42 -4.64 -9.35
N ILE A 68 0.77 -4.19 -8.95
CA ILE A 68 1.36 -2.91 -9.37
C ILE A 68 2.76 -3.19 -9.90
N GLU A 69 3.02 -2.87 -11.17
CA GLU A 69 4.34 -3.08 -11.82
C GLU A 69 4.91 -4.49 -11.58
N GLY A 70 4.05 -5.52 -11.64
CA GLY A 70 4.42 -6.91 -11.41
C GLY A 70 4.50 -7.34 -9.93
N HIS A 71 4.33 -6.43 -8.98
CA HIS A 71 4.25 -6.77 -7.55
C HIS A 71 2.81 -7.01 -7.11
N SER A 72 2.54 -8.20 -6.58
CA SER A 72 1.22 -8.59 -6.07
C SER A 72 1.08 -8.34 -4.57
N PHE A 73 -0.06 -7.79 -4.17
CA PHE A 73 -0.45 -7.48 -2.79
C PHE A 73 -1.86 -8.00 -2.53
N SER A 74 -2.12 -8.50 -1.32
CA SER A 74 -3.51 -8.72 -0.93
C SER A 74 -4.23 -7.38 -0.76
N GLY A 75 -5.54 -7.35 -0.99
CA GLY A 75 -6.33 -6.14 -0.80
C GLY A 75 -6.27 -5.60 0.63
N SER A 76 -6.22 -6.49 1.63
CA SER A 76 -6.07 -6.11 3.04
C SER A 76 -4.71 -5.48 3.31
N GLU A 77 -3.62 -6.11 2.87
CA GLU A 77 -2.27 -5.59 3.10
C GLU A 77 -2.07 -4.24 2.41
N PHE A 78 -2.55 -4.11 1.17
CA PHE A 78 -2.47 -2.85 0.45
C PHE A 78 -3.20 -1.75 1.21
N LYS A 79 -4.42 -2.01 1.68
CA LYS A 79 -5.21 -1.08 2.47
C LYS A 79 -4.52 -0.69 3.78
N ASP A 80 -3.99 -1.66 4.52
CA ASP A 80 -3.38 -1.43 5.83
C ASP A 80 -2.14 -0.51 5.70
N TRP A 81 -1.25 -0.83 4.76
CA TRP A 81 -0.07 -0.01 4.51
C TRP A 81 -0.38 1.34 3.88
N PHE A 82 -1.37 1.38 2.99
CA PHE A 82 -1.77 2.63 2.38
C PHE A 82 -2.35 3.56 3.45
N ASN A 83 -3.28 3.09 4.28
CA ASN A 83 -3.89 3.90 5.34
C ASN A 83 -2.88 4.33 6.41
N LEU A 84 -1.86 3.50 6.71
CA LEU A 84 -0.80 3.89 7.64
C LEU A 84 -0.03 5.13 7.17
N ARG A 85 0.10 5.33 5.85
CA ARG A 85 0.93 6.40 5.26
C ARG A 85 0.14 7.47 4.51
N ALA A 86 -1.13 7.20 4.19
CA ALA A 86 -1.99 8.13 3.47
C ALA A 86 -2.64 9.10 4.45
N PRO A 87 -2.59 10.42 4.19
CA PRO A 87 -3.13 11.45 5.11
C PRO A 87 -4.62 11.25 5.45
N ALA A 88 -5.36 10.53 4.60
CA ALA A 88 -6.75 10.14 4.81
C ALA A 88 -6.96 8.64 4.53
N ASN A 89 -7.92 8.03 5.23
CA ASN A 89 -8.33 6.64 5.01
C ASN A 89 -8.91 6.46 3.60
N ILE A 90 -8.38 5.50 2.84
CA ILE A 90 -9.03 5.02 1.61
C ILE A 90 -10.14 4.03 1.99
N GLN A 91 -11.36 4.31 1.52
CA GLN A 91 -12.44 3.32 1.43
C GLN A 91 -12.45 2.74 0.00
N ILE A 92 -12.02 1.50 -0.15
CA ILE A 92 -12.13 0.77 -1.43
C ILE A 92 -13.52 0.12 -1.45
N VAL A 93 -14.48 0.77 -2.10
CA VAL A 93 -15.78 0.15 -2.42
C VAL A 93 -15.62 -0.67 -3.70
N GLY A 94 -15.92 -1.97 -3.64
CA GLY A 94 -15.98 -2.83 -4.83
C GLY A 94 -17.04 -2.33 -5.83
N PRO A 95 -16.98 -2.74 -7.11
CA PRO A 95 -17.99 -2.35 -8.09
C PRO A 95 -19.37 -2.76 -7.57
N LEU A 96 -20.20 -1.77 -7.25
CA LEU A 96 -21.59 -1.99 -6.85
C LEU A 96 -22.29 -2.65 -8.05
N PHE A 97 -22.64 -3.93 -7.90
CA PHE A 97 -23.45 -4.63 -8.88
C PHE A 97 -24.82 -3.95 -8.91
N ASN A 98 -25.04 -3.10 -9.91
CA ASN A 98 -26.28 -2.36 -10.04
C ASN A 98 -27.35 -3.31 -10.61
N ILE A 99 -28.13 -3.93 -9.72
CA ILE A 99 -29.25 -4.81 -10.05
C ILE A 99 -30.39 -4.12 -10.84
N GLU A 100 -30.30 -2.81 -11.07
CA GLU A 100 -31.32 -2.03 -11.79
C GLU A 100 -31.08 -1.86 -13.30
N LYS A 101 -30.00 -2.40 -13.87
CA LYS A 101 -29.88 -2.51 -15.34
C LYS A 101 -30.30 -3.91 -15.79
N LYS A 102 -31.60 -4.06 -16.04
CA LYS A 102 -32.18 -5.20 -16.77
C LYS A 102 -32.34 -4.85 -18.25
#